data_AF-A0A494Z4W4-F1
#
_entry.id   AF-A0A494Z4W4-F1
#
_cell.length_a   1.000
_cell.length_b   1.000
_cell.length_c   1.000
_cell.angle_alpha   90.00
_cell.angle_beta   90.00
_cell.angle_gamma   90.00
#
_symmetry.space_group_name_H-M   'P 1'
#
loop_
_entity.id
_entity.type
_entity.pdbx_description
1 polymer ?
#
loop_
_entity_poly.entity_id
_entity_poly.type
_entity_poly.pdbx_seq_one_letter_code
_entity_poly.pdbx_strand_id
1 'polypeptide(L)'
;MLKKGIYGVAIILILFIFVGCTEKENVAEPEEPQGTENKEITNDEVQENKETGNNKDILDGKLETISFIDSIEGMKARQGGTLVEGISIDEEAEDDYQVEDEVFVQELREISNETQEAVFLYKGLVHLLGSPHYKSLIEKAESFVPNFEDPYLPAPQVENERAWDVEKNGKAFILLDASSSMQLTVDGQVKMDIARRAAEQFAEVIGHNNELSLIVYGHKGSESEDDKELSCNGIEEVYPMGVYDEEAFEQTLKSFESNGYTPLAGAIKKVNTLSSGFMEAVTVYIISDGVETCDGDPALEAESFVSNDENRVVNIIGFDVDEVTEGQLRQVSEAGNGEYFSANNANELKTTIEKKWLPSTIDLAWAHTMAPDPWEILNEYDRFDIDLNIIRTVIQTEKDRFDLALRKLREEDLITSETASEISDLITDEYRVKLDLIRDLRSTKLDEIDREAEEIREEIDEWVEEMRGRKQK
;
A
#
# COMPACT_ATOMS: atom_id res chain seq x y z
N MET A 1 12.92 16.86 -60.72
CA MET A 1 12.81 15.39 -60.58
C MET A 1 12.33 15.14 -59.16
N LEU A 2 11.11 14.68 -58.83
CA LEU A 2 10.03 13.97 -59.54
C LEU A 2 10.09 12.43 -59.47
N LYS A 3 9.62 11.88 -58.34
CA LYS A 3 8.85 10.61 -58.09
C LYS A 3 8.59 10.55 -56.57
N LYS A 4 7.42 10.32 -55.95
CA LYS A 4 6.08 9.70 -56.22
C LYS A 4 5.89 8.25 -55.74
N GLY A 5 4.76 8.06 -55.03
CA GLY A 5 4.28 6.84 -54.34
C GLY A 5 3.93 7.21 -52.89
N ILE A 6 2.69 7.38 -52.41
CA ILE A 6 1.33 6.98 -52.85
C ILE A 6 1.05 5.48 -52.75
N TYR A 7 0.39 5.07 -51.66
CA TYR A 7 -0.75 4.14 -51.48
C TYR A 7 -1.07 4.11 -49.96
N GLY A 8 -2.31 3.99 -49.46
CA GLY A 8 -3.64 4.03 -50.08
C GLY A 8 -4.71 4.13 -48.98
N VAL A 9 -5.88 4.75 -49.25
CA VAL A 9 -6.95 4.95 -48.27
C VAL A 9 -7.95 3.80 -48.29
N ALA A 10 -8.42 3.37 -47.12
CA ALA A 10 -9.54 2.44 -46.96
C ALA A 10 -10.50 2.94 -45.88
N ILE A 11 -11.51 3.72 -46.27
CA ILE A 11 -12.69 4.01 -45.44
C ILE A 11 -13.72 2.93 -45.74
N ILE A 12 -14.23 2.26 -44.71
CA ILE A 12 -15.40 1.38 -44.80
C ILE A 12 -16.47 1.94 -43.89
N LEU A 13 -17.59 2.34 -44.51
CA LEU A 13 -18.74 2.96 -43.87
C LEU A 13 -19.94 2.07 -44.23
N ILE A 14 -20.42 1.30 -43.26
CA ILE A 14 -21.53 0.35 -43.46
C ILE A 14 -22.73 0.85 -42.65
N LEU A 15 -23.75 1.30 -43.37
CA LEU A 15 -24.99 1.83 -42.84
C LEU A 15 -26.12 1.02 -43.46
N PHE A 16 -26.68 0.07 -42.70
CA PHE A 16 -27.77 -0.79 -43.14
C PHE A 16 -29.04 -0.51 -42.35
N ILE A 17 -29.95 0.24 -42.98
CA ILE A 17 -31.35 0.29 -42.61
C ILE A 17 -32.08 -0.71 -43.48
N PHE A 18 -32.83 -1.64 -42.88
CA PHE A 18 -33.91 -2.34 -43.58
C PHE A 18 -35.13 -2.48 -42.69
N VAL A 19 -36.27 -2.03 -43.22
CA VAL A 19 -37.60 -2.18 -42.65
C VAL A 19 -38.27 -3.38 -43.33
N GLY A 20 -38.97 -4.22 -42.57
CA GLY A 20 -39.77 -5.34 -43.11
C GLY A 20 -40.63 -5.97 -42.02
N CYS A 21 -41.94 -6.06 -42.26
CA CYS A 21 -42.93 -6.46 -41.26
C CYS A 21 -43.54 -7.85 -41.55
N THR A 22 -43.95 -8.53 -40.46
CA THR A 22 -45.14 -9.41 -40.35
C THR A 22 -45.43 -10.48 -41.42
N GLU A 23 -45.57 -11.74 -40.98
CA GLU A 23 -46.65 -12.62 -41.44
C GLU A 23 -47.09 -13.63 -40.36
N LYS A 24 -48.05 -14.50 -40.69
CA LYS A 24 -48.79 -15.45 -39.83
C LYS A 24 -48.90 -16.80 -40.58
N GLU A 25 -49.55 -17.90 -40.18
CA GLU A 25 -50.43 -18.37 -39.08
C GLU A 25 -50.42 -19.94 -39.21
N ASN A 26 -51.01 -20.85 -38.42
CA ASN A 26 -51.86 -20.91 -37.21
C ASN A 26 -51.77 -22.36 -36.62
N VAL A 27 -52.55 -22.68 -35.59
CA VAL A 27 -53.02 -24.02 -35.13
C VAL A 27 -52.02 -24.96 -34.40
N ALA A 28 -52.40 -25.39 -33.17
CA ALA A 28 -52.70 -26.79 -32.79
C ALA A 28 -52.31 -27.19 -31.34
N GLU A 29 -53.28 -27.08 -30.42
CA GLU A 29 -53.45 -27.96 -29.24
C GLU A 29 -53.89 -29.41 -29.69
N PRO A 30 -53.99 -30.46 -28.83
CA PRO A 30 -54.26 -30.41 -27.36
C PRO A 30 -53.60 -31.49 -26.45
N GLU A 31 -54.05 -31.49 -25.18
CA GLU A 31 -54.27 -32.61 -24.24
C GLU A 31 -53.18 -33.09 -23.24
N GLU A 32 -53.67 -33.50 -22.05
CA GLU A 32 -52.93 -33.95 -20.86
C GLU A 32 -52.42 -35.41 -20.97
N PRO A 33 -51.74 -35.94 -19.93
CA PRO A 33 -52.50 -36.80 -19.01
C PRO A 33 -52.20 -36.64 -17.50
N GLN A 34 -53.14 -37.14 -16.70
CA GLN A 34 -53.20 -37.02 -15.23
C GLN A 34 -52.58 -38.22 -14.48
N GLY A 35 -52.36 -38.07 -13.17
CA GLY A 35 -52.14 -39.18 -12.22
C GLY A 35 -51.46 -38.72 -10.91
N THR A 36 -52.18 -38.33 -9.84
CA THR A 36 -52.73 -39.18 -8.76
C THR A 36 -51.66 -40.01 -8.01
N GLU A 37 -51.63 -40.08 -6.67
CA GLU A 37 -52.55 -39.58 -5.63
C GLU A 37 -51.83 -39.56 -4.27
N ASN A 38 -52.15 -38.63 -3.36
CA ASN A 38 -52.61 -39.00 -2.00
C ASN A 38 -53.11 -37.82 -1.16
N LYS A 39 -54.02 -38.17 -0.24
CA LYS A 39 -54.66 -37.32 0.78
C LYS A 39 -53.83 -37.40 2.10
N GLU A 40 -54.19 -36.82 3.25
CA GLU A 40 -55.49 -36.33 3.75
C GLU A 40 -55.33 -35.43 5.00
N ILE A 41 -56.31 -34.52 5.25
CA ILE A 41 -56.63 -33.76 6.49
C ILE A 41 -55.54 -32.87 7.14
N THR A 42 -55.86 -31.80 7.89
CA THR A 42 -57.15 -31.41 8.53
C THR A 42 -57.37 -29.88 8.47
N ASN A 43 -58.63 -29.43 8.62
CA ASN A 43 -58.98 -28.02 8.83
C ASN A 43 -58.52 -27.52 10.22
N ASP A 44 -58.38 -26.20 10.36
CA ASP A 44 -59.01 -25.47 11.47
C ASP A 44 -59.29 -23.99 11.08
N GLU A 45 -60.10 -23.29 11.88
CA GLU A 45 -60.66 -21.97 11.56
C GLU A 45 -59.66 -20.82 11.78
N VAL A 46 -59.67 -19.81 10.89
CA VAL A 46 -59.09 -18.48 11.16
C VAL A 46 -60.23 -17.46 11.23
N GLN A 47 -60.35 -16.79 12.38
CA GLN A 47 -61.43 -15.85 12.66
C GLN A 47 -61.14 -14.46 12.06
N GLU A 48 -62.22 -13.78 11.66
CA GLU A 48 -62.20 -12.36 11.34
C GLU A 48 -61.87 -11.56 12.62
N ASN A 49 -60.71 -10.90 12.65
CA ASN A 49 -60.31 -10.08 13.80
C ASN A 49 -59.90 -8.68 13.30
N LYS A 50 -60.78 -7.70 13.53
CA LYS A 50 -60.56 -6.29 13.15
C LYS A 50 -59.87 -5.54 14.29
N GLU A 51 -58.54 -5.43 14.23
CA GLU A 51 -57.81 -4.48 15.08
C GLU A 51 -57.80 -3.08 14.44
N THR A 52 -58.91 -2.36 14.59
CA THR A 52 -58.96 -0.92 14.25
C THR A 52 -58.26 -0.09 15.32
N GLY A 53 -56.93 -0.12 15.31
CA GLY A 53 -56.10 0.97 15.83
C GLY A 53 -56.12 2.16 14.86
N ASN A 54 -55.81 3.36 15.36
CA ASN A 54 -55.65 4.53 14.49
C ASN A 54 -54.39 4.37 13.64
N ASN A 55 -54.54 4.14 12.33
CA ASN A 55 -53.41 4.19 11.39
C ASN A 55 -52.71 5.55 11.44
N LYS A 56 -53.49 6.63 11.61
CA LYS A 56 -53.00 8.01 11.71
C LYS A 56 -51.99 8.22 12.85
N ASP A 57 -52.26 7.75 14.06
CA ASP A 57 -51.32 7.92 15.19
C ASP A 57 -49.98 7.17 14.94
N ILE A 58 -49.98 6.15 14.07
CA ILE A 58 -48.80 5.38 13.66
C ILE A 58 -48.07 6.06 12.49
N LEU A 59 -48.80 6.65 11.55
CA LEU A 59 -48.25 7.43 10.43
C LEU A 59 -47.66 8.76 10.90
N ASP A 60 -48.42 9.56 11.66
CA ASP A 60 -47.94 10.80 12.29
C ASP A 60 -46.66 10.50 13.10
N GLY A 61 -46.67 9.47 13.95
CA GLY A 61 -45.52 9.06 14.77
C GLY A 61 -44.31 8.53 14.00
N LYS A 62 -44.49 7.94 12.81
CA LYS A 62 -43.37 7.61 11.90
C LYS A 62 -42.80 8.88 11.27
N LEU A 63 -43.67 9.72 10.69
CA LEU A 63 -43.29 10.89 9.91
C LEU A 63 -42.66 11.99 10.78
N GLU A 64 -42.99 12.08 12.07
CA GLU A 64 -42.25 12.92 13.03
C GLU A 64 -40.74 12.57 13.08
N THR A 65 -40.37 11.28 13.02
CA THR A 65 -38.96 10.85 13.14
C THR A 65 -38.09 11.20 11.92
N ILE A 66 -38.68 11.52 10.77
CA ILE A 66 -37.95 11.93 9.56
C ILE A 66 -37.42 13.35 9.75
N SER A 67 -36.11 13.51 9.91
CA SER A 67 -35.45 14.82 9.88
C SER A 67 -35.26 15.31 8.44
N PHE A 68 -35.04 16.61 8.26
CA PHE A 68 -34.38 17.12 7.06
C PHE A 68 -32.90 16.71 7.08
N ILE A 69 -32.28 16.64 5.91
CA ILE A 69 -30.84 16.40 5.77
C ILE A 69 -30.09 17.73 5.86
N ASP A 70 -29.13 17.80 6.79
CA ASP A 70 -28.21 18.91 7.04
C ASP A 70 -26.73 18.48 7.09
N SER A 71 -26.48 17.17 6.95
CA SER A 71 -25.20 16.52 7.26
C SER A 71 -25.07 15.18 6.50
N ILE A 72 -23.83 14.74 6.29
CA ILE A 72 -23.52 13.42 5.70
C ILE A 72 -24.04 12.29 6.61
N GLU A 73 -23.96 12.46 7.93
CA GLU A 73 -24.58 11.58 8.92
C GLU A 73 -26.11 11.53 8.76
N GLY A 74 -26.75 12.67 8.49
CA GLY A 74 -28.17 12.74 8.16
C GLY A 74 -28.53 11.97 6.88
N MET A 75 -27.67 12.00 5.86
CA MET A 75 -27.81 11.16 4.65
C MET A 75 -27.65 9.67 4.97
N LYS A 76 -26.61 9.28 5.73
CA LYS A 76 -26.39 7.88 6.17
C LYS A 76 -27.48 7.35 7.11
N ALA A 77 -28.19 8.24 7.81
CA ALA A 77 -29.31 7.91 8.71
C ALA A 77 -30.68 7.89 8.02
N ARG A 78 -30.79 8.33 6.76
CA ARG A 78 -32.04 8.28 5.97
C ARG A 78 -32.46 6.81 5.78
N GLN A 79 -33.68 6.49 6.19
CA GLN A 79 -34.30 5.20 5.87
C GLN A 79 -34.79 5.22 4.41
N GLY A 80 -34.65 4.10 3.71
CA GLY A 80 -35.20 3.92 2.36
C GLY A 80 -36.72 4.00 2.34
N GLY A 81 -37.27 4.47 1.22
CA GLY A 81 -38.70 4.59 1.02
C GLY A 81 -39.38 3.23 0.82
N THR A 82 -40.59 3.05 1.36
CA THR A 82 -41.29 1.75 1.37
C THR A 82 -41.62 1.20 -0.02
N LEU A 83 -41.72 2.05 -1.05
CA LEU A 83 -41.95 1.61 -2.44
C LEU A 83 -40.64 1.31 -3.19
N VAL A 84 -39.50 1.79 -2.68
CA VAL A 84 -38.18 1.69 -3.30
C VAL A 84 -37.20 0.81 -2.52
N GLU A 85 -37.58 0.26 -1.36
CA GLU A 85 -36.70 -0.58 -0.50
C GLU A 85 -36.07 -1.78 -1.25
N GLY A 86 -36.71 -2.26 -2.32
CA GLY A 86 -36.25 -3.38 -3.13
C GLY A 86 -35.44 -3.06 -4.39
N ILE A 87 -35.16 -1.79 -4.70
CA ILE A 87 -34.35 -1.44 -5.89
C ILE A 87 -32.86 -1.72 -5.63
N SER A 88 -32.10 -1.94 -6.70
CA SER A 88 -30.63 -2.00 -6.66
C SER A 88 -29.98 -0.66 -7.03
N ILE A 89 -28.71 -0.51 -6.65
CA ILE A 89 -27.90 0.68 -6.94
C ILE A 89 -27.80 0.93 -8.46
N ASP A 90 -27.69 -0.13 -9.25
CA ASP A 90 -27.58 -0.04 -10.71
C ASP A 90 -28.92 0.45 -11.30
N GLU A 91 -30.06 -0.09 -10.84
CA GLU A 91 -31.40 0.38 -11.26
C GLU A 91 -31.70 1.83 -10.82
N GLU A 92 -31.22 2.26 -9.66
CA GLU A 92 -31.33 3.67 -9.22
C GLU A 92 -30.40 4.63 -10.00
N ALA A 93 -29.29 4.11 -10.54
CA ALA A 93 -28.31 4.86 -11.31
C ALA A 93 -28.59 4.91 -12.83
N GLU A 94 -29.40 3.99 -13.38
CA GLU A 94 -29.77 3.96 -14.80
C GLU A 94 -31.06 4.74 -15.16
N ASP A 95 -31.80 5.27 -14.17
CA ASP A 95 -33.03 6.08 -14.33
C ASP A 95 -34.21 5.38 -15.05
N ASP A 96 -34.27 4.03 -15.00
CA ASP A 96 -35.35 3.23 -15.62
C ASP A 96 -36.48 2.83 -14.62
N TYR A 97 -36.54 3.46 -13.45
CA TYR A 97 -37.48 3.06 -12.39
C TYR A 97 -38.95 3.44 -12.67
N GLN A 98 -39.70 2.51 -13.27
CA GLN A 98 -41.14 2.58 -13.51
C GLN A 98 -41.93 2.15 -12.26
N VAL A 99 -42.47 3.08 -11.47
CA VAL A 99 -43.42 2.73 -10.39
C VAL A 99 -44.74 2.22 -10.97
N GLU A 100 -45.35 1.18 -10.38
CA GLU A 100 -46.69 0.74 -10.78
C GLU A 100 -47.74 1.82 -10.42
N ASP A 101 -48.29 2.43 -11.47
CA ASP A 101 -49.00 3.72 -11.40
C ASP A 101 -50.26 3.70 -10.51
N GLU A 102 -50.92 2.54 -10.37
CA GLU A 102 -52.11 2.39 -9.51
C GLU A 102 -51.76 2.31 -8.01
N VAL A 103 -50.74 1.53 -7.63
CA VAL A 103 -50.29 1.39 -6.23
C VAL A 103 -49.68 2.70 -5.74
N PHE A 104 -48.84 3.30 -6.59
CA PHE A 104 -48.17 4.57 -6.33
C PHE A 104 -49.16 5.70 -6.01
N VAL A 105 -50.20 5.86 -6.83
CA VAL A 105 -51.22 6.89 -6.63
C VAL A 105 -52.11 6.59 -5.41
N GLN A 106 -52.32 5.33 -5.04
CA GLN A 106 -53.09 4.99 -3.83
C GLN A 106 -52.37 5.41 -2.53
N GLU A 107 -51.10 5.06 -2.36
CA GLU A 107 -50.30 5.49 -1.20
C GLU A 107 -50.23 7.02 -1.08
N LEU A 108 -50.05 7.71 -2.22
CA LEU A 108 -50.08 9.17 -2.29
C LEU A 108 -51.45 9.78 -1.90
N ARG A 109 -52.56 9.10 -2.20
CA ARG A 109 -53.90 9.51 -1.73
C ARG A 109 -54.03 9.34 -0.22
N GLU A 110 -53.48 8.29 0.38
CA GLU A 110 -53.64 8.07 1.83
C GLU A 110 -52.92 9.16 2.63
N ILE A 111 -51.68 9.50 2.28
CA ILE A 111 -50.92 10.59 2.91
C ILE A 111 -51.59 11.97 2.71
N SER A 112 -52.08 12.27 1.50
CA SER A 112 -52.68 13.58 1.19
C SER A 112 -54.10 13.80 1.74
N ASN A 113 -54.80 12.74 2.13
CA ASN A 113 -56.08 12.84 2.85
C ASN A 113 -55.90 13.16 4.35
N GLU A 114 -54.73 12.91 4.94
CA GLU A 114 -54.51 13.10 6.38
C GLU A 114 -54.10 14.54 6.77
N THR A 115 -53.53 15.32 5.85
CA THR A 115 -53.17 16.75 6.04
C THR A 115 -52.96 17.47 4.70
N GLN A 116 -52.83 18.80 4.76
CA GLN A 116 -52.40 19.66 3.63
C GLN A 116 -51.15 20.49 3.99
N GLU A 117 -50.45 20.14 5.07
CA GLU A 117 -49.21 20.79 5.50
C GLU A 117 -48.01 20.29 4.67
N ALA A 118 -47.38 21.19 3.92
CA ALA A 118 -46.32 20.85 2.97
C ALA A 118 -45.14 20.08 3.59
N VAL A 119 -44.72 20.42 4.81
CA VAL A 119 -43.63 19.74 5.53
C VAL A 119 -43.96 18.27 5.82
N PHE A 120 -45.21 17.98 6.19
CA PHE A 120 -45.65 16.61 6.46
C PHE A 120 -45.83 15.80 5.19
N LEU A 121 -46.42 16.39 4.15
CA LEU A 121 -46.55 15.75 2.84
C LEU A 121 -45.18 15.46 2.21
N TYR A 122 -44.22 16.37 2.35
CA TYR A 122 -42.82 16.16 1.96
C TYR A 122 -42.17 14.99 2.73
N LYS A 123 -42.32 14.93 4.05
CA LYS A 123 -41.89 13.77 4.86
C LYS A 123 -42.55 12.47 4.39
N GLY A 124 -43.81 12.53 3.95
CA GLY A 124 -44.51 11.41 3.32
C GLY A 124 -43.87 10.94 2.01
N LEU A 125 -43.49 11.86 1.12
CA LEU A 125 -42.73 11.53 -0.11
C LEU A 125 -41.40 10.85 0.24
N VAL A 126 -40.68 11.36 1.24
CA VAL A 126 -39.44 10.74 1.74
C VAL A 126 -39.70 9.32 2.29
N HIS A 127 -40.79 9.11 3.03
CA HIS A 127 -41.15 7.78 3.56
C HIS A 127 -41.51 6.76 2.47
N LEU A 128 -42.05 7.19 1.33
CA LEU A 128 -42.42 6.30 0.23
C LEU A 128 -41.27 6.08 -0.78
N LEU A 129 -40.47 7.11 -1.08
CA LEU A 129 -39.61 7.17 -2.27
C LEU A 129 -38.14 7.54 -2.01
N GLY A 130 -37.74 7.80 -0.76
CA GLY A 130 -36.37 8.17 -0.42
C GLY A 130 -35.36 7.07 -0.76
N SER A 131 -34.16 7.40 -1.22
CA SER A 131 -33.18 6.37 -1.65
C SER A 131 -32.77 5.47 -0.47
N PRO A 132 -32.81 4.13 -0.65
CA PRO A 132 -32.28 3.18 0.33
C PRO A 132 -30.74 3.11 0.35
N HIS A 133 -30.05 3.72 -0.63
CA HIS A 133 -28.63 3.45 -0.90
C HIS A 133 -27.65 4.50 -0.37
N TYR A 134 -28.14 5.65 0.15
CA TYR A 134 -27.27 6.71 0.68
C TYR A 134 -26.23 6.19 1.66
N LYS A 135 -26.63 5.33 2.61
CA LYS A 135 -25.71 4.79 3.61
C LYS A 135 -24.56 4.01 2.97
N SER A 136 -24.86 3.00 2.17
CA SER A 136 -23.84 2.11 1.59
C SER A 136 -22.93 2.80 0.58
N LEU A 137 -23.46 3.77 -0.19
CA LEU A 137 -22.68 4.53 -1.15
C LEU A 137 -21.74 5.53 -0.46
N ILE A 138 -22.21 6.23 0.58
CA ILE A 138 -21.38 7.14 1.36
C ILE A 138 -20.33 6.36 2.16
N GLU A 139 -20.69 5.26 2.85
CA GLU A 139 -19.71 4.44 3.57
C GLU A 139 -18.62 3.88 2.63
N LYS A 140 -18.96 3.56 1.37
CA LYS A 140 -17.98 3.21 0.33
C LYS A 140 -17.05 4.39 0.01
N ALA A 141 -17.60 5.57 -0.27
CA ALA A 141 -16.81 6.77 -0.58
C ALA A 141 -15.93 7.24 0.60
N GLU A 142 -16.42 7.13 1.83
CA GLU A 142 -15.64 7.39 3.06
C GLU A 142 -14.49 6.40 3.23
N SER A 143 -14.70 5.14 2.85
CA SER A 143 -13.67 4.09 2.84
C SER A 143 -12.66 4.17 1.69
N PHE A 144 -12.75 5.17 0.81
CA PHE A 144 -11.74 5.39 -0.23
C PHE A 144 -10.39 5.73 0.41
N VAL A 145 -9.35 5.00 -0.01
CA VAL A 145 -7.94 5.25 0.30
C VAL A 145 -7.22 5.47 -1.03
N PRO A 146 -6.29 6.44 -1.15
CA PRO A 146 -5.38 6.51 -2.30
C PRO A 146 -4.50 5.25 -2.37
N ASN A 147 -3.99 4.94 -3.57
CA ASN A 147 -3.06 3.85 -3.83
C ASN A 147 -2.00 4.36 -4.80
N PHE A 148 -1.01 5.05 -4.26
CA PHE A 148 0.25 5.35 -4.96
C PHE A 148 1.19 4.13 -4.89
N GLU A 149 2.21 4.08 -5.73
CA GLU A 149 3.30 3.10 -5.56
C GLU A 149 4.27 3.61 -4.48
N ASP A 150 4.58 2.78 -3.49
CA ASP A 150 5.56 3.13 -2.45
C ASP A 150 6.93 3.41 -3.11
N PRO A 151 7.59 4.54 -2.81
CA PRO A 151 8.87 4.87 -3.45
C PRO A 151 9.92 3.85 -3.02
N TYR A 152 10.57 3.20 -3.99
CA TYR A 152 11.75 2.39 -3.66
C TYR A 152 12.92 3.30 -3.28
N LEU A 153 13.02 3.58 -1.98
CA LEU A 153 14.11 4.31 -1.34
C LEU A 153 15.17 3.32 -0.84
N PRO A 154 16.27 3.07 -1.60
CA PRO A 154 17.38 2.23 -1.14
C PRO A 154 18.21 2.94 -0.07
N ALA A 155 17.64 3.03 1.14
CA ALA A 155 18.34 3.41 2.35
C ALA A 155 19.16 2.24 2.92
N PRO A 156 20.29 2.53 3.58
CA PRO A 156 20.69 1.81 4.78
C PRO A 156 19.69 2.17 5.91
N GLN A 157 18.58 1.43 5.99
CA GLN A 157 17.32 1.76 6.68
C GLN A 157 17.42 1.91 8.21
N VAL A 158 16.98 3.05 8.76
CA VAL A 158 16.64 3.32 10.18
C VAL A 158 15.61 4.47 10.17
N GLU A 159 14.53 4.53 10.94
CA GLU A 159 14.02 3.65 12.02
C GLU A 159 12.49 3.76 12.18
N ASN A 160 11.86 2.75 12.81
CA ASN A 160 10.63 2.79 13.61
C ASN A 160 9.25 3.28 13.06
N GLU A 161 8.24 2.44 13.31
CA GLU A 161 6.82 2.78 13.59
C GLU A 161 5.89 3.37 12.49
N ARG A 162 5.87 2.77 11.30
CA ARG A 162 4.59 2.32 10.67
C ARG A 162 4.75 0.88 10.17
N ALA A 163 3.79 0.01 10.49
CA ALA A 163 3.95 -1.45 10.32
C ALA A 163 2.98 -2.04 9.31
N TRP A 164 3.44 -2.25 8.07
CA TRP A 164 2.83 -3.14 7.08
C TRP A 164 3.86 -4.04 6.37
N ASP A 165 4.38 -4.99 7.15
CA ASP A 165 4.73 -6.36 6.73
C ASP A 165 5.59 -6.57 5.46
N VAL A 166 6.85 -6.11 5.51
CA VAL A 166 7.96 -6.78 4.80
C VAL A 166 9.09 -7.08 5.79
N GLU A 167 9.06 -8.27 6.38
CA GLU A 167 10.02 -8.75 7.38
C GLU A 167 11.41 -9.02 6.77
N LYS A 168 12.44 -8.23 7.16
CA LYS A 168 13.87 -8.65 7.24
C LYS A 168 14.82 -7.57 7.81
N ASN A 169 14.82 -7.38 9.13
CA ASN A 169 16.00 -6.82 9.81
C ASN A 169 17.08 -7.91 9.84
N GLY A 170 18.20 -7.69 9.14
CA GLY A 170 19.27 -8.69 9.03
C GLY A 170 20.23 -8.70 10.23
N LYS A 171 21.21 -9.61 10.19
CA LYS A 171 22.38 -9.61 11.08
C LYS A 171 23.64 -9.45 10.24
N ALA A 172 24.46 -8.45 10.57
CA ALA A 172 25.71 -8.15 9.89
C ALA A 172 26.92 -8.46 10.78
N PHE A 173 27.90 -9.16 10.23
CA PHE A 173 29.21 -9.35 10.88
C PHE A 173 30.30 -8.68 10.04
N ILE A 174 30.93 -7.63 10.57
CA ILE A 174 32.18 -7.10 10.02
C ILE A 174 33.33 -7.90 10.63
N LEU A 175 34.17 -8.48 9.76
CA LEU A 175 35.38 -9.21 10.11
C LEU A 175 36.58 -8.38 9.68
N LEU A 176 37.25 -7.77 10.65
CA LEU A 176 38.39 -6.87 10.40
C LEU A 176 39.71 -7.57 10.72
N ASP A 177 40.56 -7.65 9.69
CA ASP A 177 41.92 -8.17 9.80
C ASP A 177 42.80 -7.23 10.63
N ALA A 178 43.43 -7.77 11.67
CA ALA A 178 44.42 -7.09 12.50
C ALA A 178 45.72 -7.91 12.60
N SER A 179 46.07 -8.65 11.56
CA SER A 179 47.39 -9.28 11.42
C SER A 179 48.50 -8.24 11.16
N SER A 180 49.76 -8.69 11.17
CA SER A 180 50.96 -7.84 11.13
C SER A 180 51.10 -7.00 9.85
N SER A 181 50.59 -7.52 8.72
CA SER A 181 50.57 -6.83 7.42
C SER A 181 49.80 -5.51 7.48
N MET A 182 48.77 -5.42 8.32
CA MET A 182 47.98 -4.20 8.55
C MET A 182 48.74 -3.10 9.31
N GLN A 183 49.97 -3.33 9.79
CA GLN A 183 50.89 -2.27 10.24
C GLN A 183 51.61 -1.55 9.08
N LEU A 184 51.65 -2.16 7.88
CA LEU A 184 52.35 -1.59 6.73
C LEU A 184 51.65 -0.33 6.21
N THR A 185 52.35 0.44 5.37
CA THR A 185 51.82 1.70 4.82
C THR A 185 51.51 1.62 3.33
N VAL A 186 50.28 1.99 2.96
CA VAL A 186 49.87 2.25 1.57
C VAL A 186 49.60 3.76 1.41
N ASP A 187 50.06 4.36 0.31
CA ASP A 187 50.01 5.81 0.04
C ASP A 187 50.44 6.72 1.22
N GLY A 188 51.37 6.25 2.06
CA GLY A 188 51.90 6.99 3.21
C GLY A 188 51.00 7.01 4.46
N GLN A 189 49.93 6.23 4.49
CA GLN A 189 49.07 5.98 5.66
C GLN A 189 49.18 4.52 6.10
N VAL A 190 48.99 4.24 7.39
CA VAL A 190 48.97 2.85 7.90
C VAL A 190 47.71 2.14 7.40
N LYS A 191 47.85 0.87 6.96
CA LYS A 191 46.74 0.06 6.44
C LYS A 191 45.59 -0.06 7.44
N MET A 192 45.88 -0.38 8.71
CA MET A 192 44.87 -0.43 9.78
C MET A 192 44.13 0.90 9.96
N ASP A 193 44.79 2.04 9.87
CA ASP A 193 44.12 3.35 10.01
C ASP A 193 43.26 3.73 8.80
N ILE A 194 43.43 3.05 7.67
CA ILE A 194 42.52 3.11 6.53
C ILE A 194 41.34 2.15 6.76
N ALA A 195 41.63 0.91 7.16
CA ALA A 195 40.63 -0.13 7.37
C ALA A 195 39.68 0.15 8.56
N ARG A 196 40.17 0.80 9.63
CA ARG A 196 39.33 1.33 10.74
C ARG A 196 38.27 2.29 10.21
N ARG A 197 38.67 3.34 9.48
CA ARG A 197 37.74 4.33 8.88
C ARG A 197 36.79 3.72 7.85
N ALA A 198 37.25 2.71 7.12
CA ALA A 198 36.39 1.98 6.19
C ALA A 198 35.37 1.12 6.93
N ALA A 199 35.76 0.40 7.99
CA ALA A 199 34.86 -0.35 8.84
C ALA A 199 33.86 0.57 9.58
N GLU A 200 34.29 1.76 9.98
CA GLU A 200 33.47 2.84 10.56
C GLU A 200 32.41 3.35 9.57
N GLN A 201 32.82 3.82 8.39
CA GLN A 201 31.89 4.26 7.33
C GLN A 201 30.98 3.13 6.84
N PHE A 202 31.46 1.89 6.84
CA PHE A 202 30.69 0.72 6.44
C PHE A 202 29.71 0.26 7.53
N ALA A 203 30.06 0.44 8.80
CA ALA A 203 29.15 0.24 9.94
C ALA A 203 28.07 1.34 9.99
N GLU A 204 28.44 2.60 9.76
CA GLU A 204 27.50 3.71 9.56
C GLU A 204 26.53 3.43 8.40
N VAL A 205 26.91 2.63 7.40
CA VAL A 205 25.98 2.16 6.36
C VAL A 205 25.17 0.96 6.88
N ILE A 206 25.76 -0.22 7.07
CA ILE A 206 24.99 -1.46 7.24
C ILE A 206 24.32 -1.60 8.62
N GLY A 207 24.84 -0.92 9.65
CA GLY A 207 24.42 -1.05 11.04
C GLY A 207 23.07 -0.39 11.36
N HIS A 208 22.45 0.23 10.35
CA HIS A 208 21.08 0.71 10.41
C HIS A 208 20.08 -0.45 10.18
N ASN A 209 20.02 -1.07 8.99
CA ASN A 209 19.03 -2.12 8.70
C ASN A 209 19.30 -3.45 9.44
N ASN A 210 20.47 -3.58 10.06
CA ASN A 210 20.96 -4.82 10.62
C ASN A 210 21.46 -4.58 12.05
N GLU A 211 21.21 -5.54 12.95
CA GLU A 211 22.09 -5.66 14.11
C GLU A 211 23.51 -5.97 13.60
N LEU A 212 24.50 -5.31 14.19
CA LEU A 212 25.89 -5.35 13.78
C LEU A 212 26.76 -5.97 14.87
N SER A 213 27.69 -6.82 14.46
CA SER A 213 28.81 -7.33 15.28
C SER A 213 30.13 -7.04 14.58
N LEU A 214 31.15 -6.64 15.35
CA LEU A 214 32.53 -6.49 14.88
C LEU A 214 33.40 -7.58 15.51
N ILE A 215 33.95 -8.45 14.66
CA ILE A 215 34.93 -9.46 15.04
C ILE A 215 36.30 -9.03 14.51
N VAL A 216 37.29 -9.01 15.40
CA VAL A 216 38.69 -8.72 15.07
C VAL A 216 39.52 -9.98 15.28
N TYR A 217 40.44 -10.24 14.36
CA TYR A 217 41.33 -11.39 14.38
C TYR A 217 42.77 -10.99 14.07
N GLY A 218 43.73 -11.69 14.68
CA GLY A 218 45.16 -11.43 14.48
C GLY A 218 45.76 -10.31 15.35
N HIS A 219 44.95 -9.61 16.15
CA HIS A 219 45.39 -8.55 17.07
C HIS A 219 46.13 -9.05 18.33
N LYS A 220 46.41 -10.35 18.44
CA LYS A 220 47.07 -11.00 19.60
C LYS A 220 48.40 -11.63 19.22
N GLY A 221 49.33 -11.69 20.17
CA GLY A 221 50.63 -12.33 19.99
C GLY A 221 51.57 -11.47 19.14
N SER A 222 52.32 -12.11 18.26
CA SER A 222 53.24 -11.50 17.29
C SER A 222 53.35 -12.35 16.02
N GLU A 223 54.07 -11.88 15.00
CA GLU A 223 54.53 -12.69 13.84
C GLU A 223 55.58 -13.78 14.20
N SER A 224 55.82 -14.05 15.49
CA SER A 224 56.73 -15.11 15.95
C SER A 224 56.03 -16.46 16.02
N GLU A 225 56.69 -17.53 15.57
CA GLU A 225 56.19 -18.91 15.69
C GLU A 225 55.91 -19.31 17.15
N ASP A 226 56.63 -18.73 18.13
CA ASP A 226 56.37 -18.94 19.57
C ASP A 226 54.99 -18.39 20.01
N ASP A 227 54.47 -17.37 19.32
CA ASP A 227 53.15 -16.75 19.54
C ASP A 227 52.08 -17.26 18.56
N LYS A 228 52.40 -18.13 17.59
CA LYS A 228 51.44 -18.56 16.54
C LYS A 228 50.16 -19.13 17.14
N GLU A 229 50.25 -20.00 18.15
CA GLU A 229 49.05 -20.56 18.82
C GLU A 229 48.21 -19.46 19.50
N LEU A 230 48.83 -18.45 20.11
CA LEU A 230 48.12 -17.33 20.73
C LEU A 230 47.44 -16.44 19.68
N SER A 231 48.11 -16.14 18.57
CA SER A 231 47.55 -15.33 17.49
C SER A 231 46.42 -16.05 16.77
N CYS A 232 46.57 -17.34 16.48
CA CYS A 232 45.58 -18.11 15.71
C CYS A 232 44.29 -18.38 16.49
N ASN A 233 44.36 -18.39 17.83
CA ASN A 233 43.17 -18.40 18.70
C ASN A 233 42.69 -16.97 19.08
N GLY A 234 43.41 -15.93 18.66
CA GLY A 234 43.16 -14.52 18.97
C GLY A 234 42.05 -13.91 18.13
N ILE A 235 40.82 -14.43 18.28
CA ILE A 235 39.63 -14.00 17.54
C ILE A 235 38.57 -13.53 18.55
N GLU A 236 38.30 -12.23 18.58
CA GLU A 236 37.41 -11.59 19.56
C GLU A 236 36.27 -10.86 18.88
N GLU A 237 35.05 -11.09 19.36
CA GLU A 237 33.92 -10.19 19.12
C GLU A 237 34.12 -8.98 20.04
N VAL A 238 34.46 -7.83 19.45
CA VAL A 238 34.82 -6.60 20.16
C VAL A 238 33.66 -5.61 20.22
N TYR A 239 32.78 -5.62 19.21
CA TYR A 239 31.46 -5.02 19.27
C TYR A 239 30.42 -6.16 19.22
N PRO A 240 29.72 -6.47 20.32
CA PRO A 240 28.71 -7.53 20.34
C PRO A 240 27.52 -7.21 19.42
N MET A 241 26.91 -8.25 18.85
CA MET A 241 25.70 -8.13 18.03
C MET A 241 24.61 -7.25 18.67
N GLY A 242 24.24 -6.16 18.01
CA GLY A 242 23.19 -5.23 18.45
C GLY A 242 23.03 -4.03 17.51
N VAL A 243 22.13 -3.10 17.84
CA VAL A 243 21.94 -1.84 17.08
C VAL A 243 23.25 -1.04 17.05
N TYR A 244 23.53 -0.37 15.93
CA TYR A 244 24.73 0.47 15.77
C TYR A 244 24.70 1.73 16.64
N ASP A 245 25.83 2.01 17.29
CA ASP A 245 26.12 3.21 18.09
C ASP A 245 27.46 3.79 17.61
N GLU A 246 27.41 4.98 16.99
CA GLU A 246 28.56 5.64 16.36
C GLU A 246 29.72 5.87 17.35
N GLU A 247 29.44 6.29 18.59
CA GLU A 247 30.47 6.56 19.59
C GLU A 247 31.07 5.26 20.13
N ALA A 248 30.25 4.24 20.43
CA ALA A 248 30.72 2.96 20.93
C ALA A 248 31.51 2.16 19.88
N PHE A 249 31.13 2.26 18.60
CA PHE A 249 31.85 1.61 17.51
C PHE A 249 33.20 2.30 17.23
N GLU A 250 33.24 3.64 17.20
CA GLU A 250 34.49 4.41 17.05
C GLU A 250 35.45 4.15 18.22
N GLN A 251 34.95 4.05 19.46
CA GLN A 251 35.76 3.66 20.62
C GLN A 251 36.27 2.21 20.51
N THR A 252 35.45 1.29 20.02
CA THR A 252 35.83 -0.12 19.83
C THR A 252 36.95 -0.28 18.80
N LEU A 253 36.90 0.44 17.67
CA LEU A 253 37.95 0.43 16.64
C LEU A 253 39.33 0.91 17.14
N LYS A 254 39.36 1.66 18.25
CA LYS A 254 40.57 2.18 18.92
C LYS A 254 41.08 1.27 20.05
N SER A 255 40.42 0.15 20.32
CA SER A 255 40.70 -0.71 21.49
C SER A 255 41.73 -1.83 21.25
N PHE A 256 42.06 -2.11 19.99
CA PHE A 256 42.98 -3.17 19.55
C PHE A 256 44.03 -2.61 18.57
N GLU A 257 45.15 -3.32 18.41
CA GLU A 257 46.23 -2.97 17.49
C GLU A 257 46.63 -4.20 16.65
N SER A 258 47.07 -4.01 15.41
CA SER A 258 47.45 -5.11 14.51
C SER A 258 48.81 -5.71 14.89
N ASN A 259 48.94 -7.04 15.08
CA ASN A 259 50.17 -7.62 15.65
C ASN A 259 50.58 -9.04 15.20
N GLY A 260 49.65 -9.88 14.72
CA GLY A 260 49.88 -11.33 14.64
C GLY A 260 49.76 -11.94 13.23
N TYR A 261 49.37 -13.22 13.21
CA TYR A 261 48.98 -14.04 12.06
C TYR A 261 47.51 -13.82 11.68
N THR A 262 47.07 -14.45 10.59
CA THR A 262 45.78 -14.22 9.90
C THR A 262 44.88 -15.48 9.95
N PRO A 263 44.15 -15.75 11.06
CA PRO A 263 43.23 -16.90 11.18
C PRO A 263 41.84 -16.62 10.57
N LEU A 264 41.79 -16.36 9.27
CA LEU A 264 40.56 -16.02 8.54
C LEU A 264 39.50 -17.14 8.62
N ALA A 265 39.91 -18.40 8.46
CA ALA A 265 39.05 -19.57 8.61
C ALA A 265 38.45 -19.64 10.03
N GLY A 266 39.26 -19.33 11.04
CA GLY A 266 38.82 -19.24 12.43
C GLY A 266 37.80 -18.13 12.67
N ALA A 267 37.96 -16.97 12.02
CA ALA A 267 37.02 -15.86 12.10
C ALA A 267 35.65 -16.22 11.49
N ILE A 268 35.62 -16.85 10.30
CA ILE A 268 34.38 -17.33 9.66
C ILE A 268 33.70 -18.40 10.54
N LYS A 269 34.48 -19.33 11.10
CA LYS A 269 34.00 -20.34 12.05
C LYS A 269 33.39 -19.73 13.33
N LYS A 270 34.00 -18.64 13.83
CA LYS A 270 33.50 -17.87 14.97
C LYS A 270 32.14 -17.24 14.66
N VAL A 271 31.94 -16.65 13.47
CA VAL A 271 30.61 -16.16 13.03
C VAL A 271 29.59 -17.30 12.98
N ASN A 272 29.94 -18.44 12.38
CA ASN A 272 29.03 -19.59 12.29
C ASN A 272 28.63 -20.13 13.66
N THR A 273 29.48 -19.96 14.68
CA THR A 273 29.21 -20.30 16.08
C THR A 273 28.31 -19.28 16.79
N LEU A 274 28.48 -17.97 16.52
CA LEU A 274 27.65 -16.91 17.10
C LEU A 274 26.25 -16.85 16.47
N SER A 275 26.16 -17.05 15.14
CA SER A 275 24.92 -17.01 14.37
C SER A 275 24.13 -18.32 14.35
N SER A 276 24.50 -19.32 15.15
CA SER A 276 23.87 -20.66 15.08
C SER A 276 22.43 -20.72 15.62
N GLY A 277 21.90 -19.60 16.13
CA GLY A 277 20.53 -19.46 16.65
C GLY A 277 19.73 -18.31 16.04
N PHE A 278 20.25 -17.64 15.02
CA PHE A 278 19.52 -16.61 14.27
C PHE A 278 18.63 -17.27 13.21
N MET A 279 17.45 -16.67 12.97
CA MET A 279 16.51 -17.06 11.90
C MET A 279 16.49 -16.04 10.75
N GLU A 280 17.05 -14.86 11.02
CA GLU A 280 17.19 -13.74 10.12
C GLU A 280 18.34 -13.97 9.12
N ALA A 281 18.35 -13.24 8.00
CA ALA A 281 19.44 -13.30 7.03
C ALA A 281 20.77 -12.82 7.67
N VAL A 282 21.86 -13.57 7.46
CA VAL A 282 23.16 -13.27 8.08
C VAL A 282 24.22 -13.00 7.01
N THR A 283 24.67 -11.75 6.92
CA THR A 283 25.72 -11.36 5.97
C THR A 283 27.03 -11.08 6.68
N VAL A 284 28.10 -11.64 6.14
CA VAL A 284 29.48 -11.46 6.63
C VAL A 284 30.23 -10.58 5.63
N TYR A 285 30.97 -9.60 6.15
CA TYR A 285 31.80 -8.69 5.36
C TYR A 285 33.21 -8.69 5.94
N ILE A 286 34.16 -9.29 5.21
CA ILE A 286 35.56 -9.37 5.62
C ILE A 286 36.34 -8.23 4.97
N ILE A 287 37.13 -7.50 5.77
CA ILE A 287 38.12 -6.53 5.31
C ILE A 287 39.50 -7.10 5.65
N SER A 288 40.28 -7.48 4.64
CA SER A 288 41.58 -8.15 4.83
C SER A 288 42.61 -7.75 3.76
N ASP A 289 43.89 -7.74 4.14
CA ASP A 289 45.02 -7.56 3.25
C ASP A 289 45.89 -8.83 3.06
N GLY A 290 45.44 -9.96 3.61
CA GLY A 290 46.26 -11.16 3.75
C GLY A 290 45.56 -12.47 3.37
N VAL A 291 46.37 -13.52 3.30
CA VAL A 291 45.92 -14.92 3.16
C VAL A 291 45.90 -15.62 4.51
N GLU A 292 45.19 -16.74 4.60
CA GLU A 292 45.21 -17.62 5.78
C GLU A 292 46.63 -18.09 6.12
N THR A 293 47.05 -17.88 7.38
CA THR A 293 48.40 -18.24 7.87
C THR A 293 48.39 -19.10 9.13
N CYS A 294 47.22 -19.48 9.63
CA CYS A 294 46.98 -20.32 10.81
C CYS A 294 46.57 -21.76 10.45
N ASP A 295 46.98 -22.23 9.27
CA ASP A 295 46.85 -23.61 8.77
C ASP A 295 45.38 -24.09 8.60
N GLY A 296 44.43 -23.14 8.50
CA GLY A 296 43.01 -23.39 8.20
C GLY A 296 42.66 -23.45 6.71
N ASP A 297 41.37 -23.61 6.41
CA ASP A 297 40.79 -23.49 5.05
C ASP A 297 39.57 -22.55 5.11
N PRO A 298 39.70 -21.27 4.72
CA PRO A 298 38.60 -20.32 4.84
C PRO A 298 37.49 -20.55 3.83
N ALA A 299 37.79 -21.16 2.67
CA ALA A 299 36.77 -21.46 1.66
C ALA A 299 35.86 -22.59 2.14
N LEU A 300 36.41 -23.59 2.81
CA LEU A 300 35.64 -24.67 3.44
C LEU A 300 34.81 -24.19 4.65
N GLU A 301 35.32 -23.27 5.47
CA GLU A 301 34.51 -22.68 6.55
C GLU A 301 33.44 -21.71 6.00
N ALA A 302 33.66 -21.04 4.85
CA ALA A 302 32.66 -20.24 4.15
C ALA A 302 31.55 -21.10 3.53
N GLU A 303 31.91 -22.18 2.81
CA GLU A 303 30.97 -23.18 2.30
C GLU A 303 30.15 -23.77 3.46
N SER A 304 30.78 -24.09 4.59
CA SER A 304 30.10 -24.58 5.80
C SER A 304 29.28 -23.52 6.55
N PHE A 305 29.50 -22.23 6.31
CA PHE A 305 28.68 -21.15 6.87
C PHE A 305 27.39 -20.99 6.06
N VAL A 306 27.46 -20.98 4.73
CA VAL A 306 26.30 -20.81 3.85
C VAL A 306 25.49 -22.10 3.63
N SER A 307 26.11 -23.27 3.78
CA SER A 307 25.40 -24.56 3.77
C SER A 307 24.37 -24.72 4.91
N ASN A 308 24.37 -23.83 5.91
CA ASN A 308 23.44 -23.85 7.04
C ASN A 308 22.11 -23.12 6.73
N ASP A 309 22.09 -22.12 5.84
CA ASP A 309 20.87 -21.39 5.43
C ASP A 309 21.12 -20.63 4.11
N GLU A 310 20.17 -20.66 3.18
CA GLU A 310 20.27 -19.99 1.86
C GLU A 310 20.30 -18.45 1.94
N ASN A 311 19.91 -17.86 3.08
CA ASN A 311 19.95 -16.42 3.35
C ASN A 311 21.30 -15.98 3.96
N ARG A 312 22.37 -16.77 3.81
CA ARG A 312 23.72 -16.48 4.31
C ARG A 312 24.69 -16.17 3.19
N VAL A 313 25.49 -15.11 3.38
CA VAL A 313 26.43 -14.59 2.37
C VAL A 313 27.74 -14.17 3.03
N VAL A 314 28.87 -14.43 2.37
CA VAL A 314 30.21 -13.96 2.77
C VAL A 314 30.81 -13.11 1.66
N ASN A 315 30.82 -11.79 1.87
CA ASN A 315 31.45 -10.81 0.99
C ASN A 315 32.86 -10.48 1.49
N ILE A 316 33.78 -10.17 0.57
CA ILE A 316 35.17 -9.88 0.91
C ILE A 316 35.65 -8.60 0.21
N ILE A 317 36.29 -7.73 0.98
CA ILE A 317 36.95 -6.52 0.52
C ILE A 317 38.46 -6.74 0.72
N GLY A 318 39.15 -7.08 -0.38
CA GLY A 318 40.60 -7.24 -0.43
C GLY A 318 41.30 -5.88 -0.54
N PHE A 319 42.12 -5.55 0.45
CA PHE A 319 42.69 -4.21 0.62
C PHE A 319 44.21 -4.18 0.41
N ASP A 320 44.68 -3.56 -0.69
CA ASP A 320 46.09 -3.52 -1.10
C ASP A 320 46.74 -4.93 -1.10
N VAL A 321 46.16 -5.82 -1.91
CA VAL A 321 46.49 -7.24 -2.05
C VAL A 321 47.13 -7.55 -3.42
N ASP A 322 47.93 -8.62 -3.50
CA ASP A 322 48.48 -9.09 -4.78
C ASP A 322 47.54 -10.04 -5.55
N GLU A 323 47.87 -10.33 -6.82
CA GLU A 323 47.06 -11.19 -7.71
C GLU A 323 46.84 -12.62 -7.14
N VAL A 324 47.77 -13.11 -6.33
CA VAL A 324 47.67 -14.44 -5.69
C VAL A 324 46.72 -14.40 -4.49
N THR A 325 46.81 -13.34 -3.69
CA THR A 325 45.98 -13.07 -2.52
C THR A 325 44.54 -12.77 -2.94
N GLU A 326 44.33 -11.92 -3.96
CA GLU A 326 43.03 -11.70 -4.59
C GLU A 326 42.42 -13.03 -5.08
N GLY A 327 43.19 -13.90 -5.73
CA GLY A 327 42.70 -15.19 -6.20
C GLY A 327 42.17 -16.09 -5.08
N GLN A 328 42.83 -16.08 -3.91
CA GLN A 328 42.38 -16.84 -2.74
C GLN A 328 41.17 -16.19 -2.05
N LEU A 329 41.21 -14.88 -1.79
CA LEU A 329 40.09 -14.15 -1.19
C LEU A 329 38.81 -14.27 -2.05
N ARG A 330 38.93 -14.16 -3.38
CA ARG A 330 37.84 -14.38 -4.32
C ARG A 330 37.22 -15.78 -4.19
N GLN A 331 38.05 -16.82 -4.06
CA GLN A 331 37.56 -18.20 -3.86
C GLN A 331 36.74 -18.34 -2.56
N VAL A 332 37.08 -17.61 -1.50
CA VAL A 332 36.35 -17.65 -0.23
C VAL A 332 34.98 -16.98 -0.35
N SER A 333 34.88 -15.84 -1.04
CA SER A 333 33.58 -15.21 -1.33
C SER A 333 32.71 -16.05 -2.27
N GLU A 334 33.31 -16.67 -3.30
CA GLU A 334 32.60 -17.57 -4.22
C GLU A 334 32.05 -18.82 -3.49
N ALA A 335 32.83 -19.40 -2.56
CA ALA A 335 32.37 -20.50 -1.69
C ALA A 335 31.31 -20.07 -0.67
N GLY A 336 31.29 -18.78 -0.30
CA GLY A 336 30.33 -18.17 0.61
C GLY A 336 29.19 -17.41 -0.08
N ASN A 337 28.84 -17.73 -1.34
CA ASN A 337 27.75 -17.12 -2.11
C ASN A 337 27.78 -15.58 -2.24
N GLY A 338 28.93 -14.94 -2.02
CA GLY A 338 29.08 -13.48 -2.02
C GLY A 338 30.00 -12.93 -3.10
N GLU A 339 30.20 -11.61 -3.07
CA GLU A 339 31.09 -10.90 -4.00
C GLU A 339 32.46 -10.59 -3.37
N TYR A 340 33.48 -10.54 -4.23
CA TYR A 340 34.80 -10.00 -3.93
C TYR A 340 34.97 -8.58 -4.51
N PHE A 341 35.52 -7.69 -3.71
CA PHE A 341 35.85 -6.31 -4.08
C PHE A 341 37.34 -6.04 -3.84
N SER A 342 38.02 -5.47 -4.83
CA SER A 342 39.41 -5.03 -4.73
C SER A 342 39.47 -3.53 -4.43
N ALA A 343 40.30 -3.13 -3.48
CA ALA A 343 40.56 -1.74 -3.14
C ALA A 343 42.07 -1.52 -2.89
N ASN A 344 42.78 -0.85 -3.81
CA ASN A 344 44.24 -0.72 -3.75
C ASN A 344 44.72 0.43 -2.83
N ASN A 345 43.80 1.25 -2.32
CA ASN A 345 44.09 2.40 -1.46
C ASN A 345 42.81 2.88 -0.75
N ALA A 346 42.96 3.85 0.17
CA ALA A 346 41.86 4.41 0.96
C ALA A 346 40.73 5.02 0.11
N ASN A 347 41.05 5.65 -1.02
CA ASN A 347 40.04 6.26 -1.88
C ASN A 347 39.24 5.20 -2.63
N GLU A 348 39.89 4.13 -3.10
CA GLU A 348 39.21 2.99 -3.73
C GLU A 348 38.36 2.20 -2.73
N LEU A 349 38.80 2.09 -1.48
CA LEU A 349 38.03 1.47 -0.40
C LEU A 349 36.74 2.25 -0.11
N LYS A 350 36.86 3.58 0.11
CA LYS A 350 35.69 4.47 0.25
C LYS A 350 34.81 4.49 -1.01
N THR A 351 35.40 4.57 -2.21
CA THR A 351 34.65 4.55 -3.48
C THR A 351 33.89 3.23 -3.67
N THR A 352 34.47 2.10 -3.24
CA THR A 352 33.79 0.80 -3.26
C THR A 352 32.58 0.84 -2.32
N ILE A 353 32.75 1.36 -1.09
CA ILE A 353 31.66 1.52 -0.13
C ILE A 353 30.53 2.40 -0.72
N GLU A 354 30.86 3.60 -1.19
CA GLU A 354 29.90 4.53 -1.80
C GLU A 354 29.19 4.01 -3.05
N LYS A 355 29.86 3.16 -3.84
CA LYS A 355 29.35 2.67 -5.13
C LYS A 355 28.47 1.43 -5.01
N LYS A 356 28.70 0.59 -3.99
CA LYS A 356 27.98 -0.68 -3.79
C LYS A 356 26.84 -0.59 -2.78
N TRP A 357 26.90 0.34 -1.82
CA TRP A 357 25.92 0.42 -0.73
C TRP A 357 25.37 1.84 -0.44
N LEU A 358 25.61 2.83 -1.30
CA LEU A 358 24.91 4.13 -1.27
C LEU A 358 24.35 4.52 -2.66
N PRO A 359 23.19 5.22 -2.74
CA PRO A 359 22.63 5.71 -4.00
C PRO A 359 23.58 6.68 -4.71
N SER A 360 23.61 6.75 -6.05
CA SER A 360 24.52 7.67 -6.76
C SER A 360 24.03 9.12 -6.70
N THR A 361 24.93 10.08 -6.97
CA THR A 361 24.56 11.51 -7.04
C THR A 361 23.65 11.87 -8.21
N ILE A 362 23.48 10.95 -9.18
CA ILE A 362 22.47 11.07 -10.24
C ILE A 362 21.11 10.61 -9.71
N ASP A 363 21.08 9.50 -8.98
CA ASP A 363 19.84 8.95 -8.40
C ASP A 363 19.26 9.93 -7.38
N LEU A 364 20.10 10.48 -6.49
CA LEU A 364 19.75 11.55 -5.53
C LEU A 364 19.41 12.92 -6.17
N ALA A 365 19.51 13.05 -7.50
CA ALA A 365 19.01 14.21 -8.24
C ALA A 365 17.67 13.91 -8.94
N TRP A 366 17.40 12.65 -9.27
CA TRP A 366 16.15 12.18 -9.86
C TRP A 366 15.15 11.60 -8.86
N ALA A 367 15.50 11.45 -7.58
CA ALA A 367 14.62 10.94 -6.53
C ALA A 367 13.24 11.63 -6.46
N HIS A 368 13.16 12.91 -6.82
CA HIS A 368 11.88 13.63 -6.95
C HIS A 368 10.89 13.03 -7.96
N THR A 369 11.31 12.10 -8.84
CA THR A 369 10.44 11.32 -9.74
C THR A 369 10.07 9.95 -9.17
N MET A 370 10.31 9.72 -7.88
CA MET A 370 9.77 8.59 -7.09
C MET A 370 8.50 9.02 -6.32
N ALA A 371 8.24 10.32 -6.20
CA ALA A 371 7.02 10.87 -5.62
C ALA A 371 5.87 10.83 -6.65
N PRO A 372 4.61 10.70 -6.21
CA PRO A 372 3.46 10.67 -7.11
C PRO A 372 3.41 11.89 -8.05
N ASP A 373 3.31 11.62 -9.35
CA ASP A 373 3.27 12.64 -10.39
C ASP A 373 1.85 13.26 -10.48
N PRO A 374 1.70 14.53 -10.93
CA PRO A 374 0.40 15.19 -11.00
C PRO A 374 -0.69 14.43 -11.78
N TRP A 375 -0.34 13.56 -12.73
CA TRP A 375 -1.28 12.66 -13.40
C TRP A 375 -1.72 11.49 -12.53
N GLU A 376 -0.86 10.98 -11.66
CA GLU A 376 -1.18 9.90 -10.72
C GLU A 376 -2.14 10.42 -9.65
N ILE A 377 -1.88 11.62 -9.11
CA ILE A 377 -2.80 12.34 -8.21
C ILE A 377 -4.17 12.57 -8.91
N LEU A 378 -4.17 13.01 -10.18
CA LEU A 378 -5.40 13.17 -10.96
C LEU A 378 -6.12 11.84 -11.24
N ASN A 379 -5.40 10.73 -11.44
CA ASN A 379 -6.02 9.40 -11.60
C ASN A 379 -6.75 8.98 -10.32
N GLU A 380 -6.20 9.30 -9.14
CA GLU A 380 -6.84 9.02 -7.85
C GLU A 380 -8.07 9.91 -7.62
N TYR A 381 -8.03 11.18 -8.02
CA TYR A 381 -9.21 12.04 -8.05
C TYR A 381 -10.32 11.45 -8.92
N ASP A 382 -9.98 11.04 -10.17
CA ASP A 382 -10.94 10.47 -11.12
C ASP A 382 -11.49 9.13 -10.59
N ARG A 383 -10.65 8.28 -9.97
CA ARG A 383 -11.07 7.02 -9.34
C ARG A 383 -12.09 7.24 -8.22
N PHE A 384 -11.89 8.28 -7.41
CA PHE A 384 -12.81 8.65 -6.35
C PHE A 384 -14.09 9.31 -6.87
N ASP A 385 -14.00 10.15 -7.91
CA ASP A 385 -15.18 10.79 -8.51
C ASP A 385 -16.13 9.78 -9.18
N ILE A 386 -15.69 8.58 -9.54
CA ILE A 386 -16.59 7.48 -9.97
C ILE A 386 -17.66 7.21 -8.89
N ASP A 387 -17.24 7.03 -7.63
CA ASP A 387 -18.16 6.73 -6.53
C ASP A 387 -19.03 7.93 -6.15
N LEU A 388 -18.47 9.14 -6.18
CA LEU A 388 -19.28 10.35 -5.98
C LEU A 388 -20.27 10.61 -7.13
N ASN A 389 -19.96 10.21 -8.37
CA ASN A 389 -20.90 10.34 -9.48
C ASN A 389 -22.11 9.41 -9.31
N ILE A 390 -21.94 8.20 -8.79
CA ILE A 390 -23.07 7.31 -8.44
C ILE A 390 -23.95 8.00 -7.38
N ILE A 391 -23.37 8.59 -6.33
CA ILE A 391 -24.14 9.33 -5.31
C ILE A 391 -24.88 10.53 -5.92
N ARG A 392 -24.24 11.30 -6.80
CA ARG A 392 -24.86 12.45 -7.50
C ARG A 392 -26.05 12.01 -8.37
N THR A 393 -25.93 10.88 -9.06
CA THR A 393 -27.05 10.30 -9.83
C THR A 393 -28.18 9.90 -8.89
N VAL A 394 -27.92 9.17 -7.81
CA VAL A 394 -28.94 8.79 -6.82
C VAL A 394 -29.68 10.00 -6.22
N ILE A 395 -28.97 11.10 -5.93
CA ILE A 395 -29.58 12.37 -5.49
C ILE A 395 -30.52 12.95 -6.55
N GLN A 396 -30.16 12.85 -7.83
CA GLN A 396 -30.98 13.28 -8.95
C GLN A 396 -32.20 12.38 -9.15
N THR A 397 -32.03 11.05 -9.20
CA THR A 397 -33.13 10.08 -9.36
C THR A 397 -34.14 10.20 -8.21
N GLU A 398 -33.69 10.37 -6.96
CA GLU A 398 -34.58 10.61 -5.81
C GLU A 398 -35.38 11.91 -5.99
N LYS A 399 -34.74 13.00 -6.42
CA LYS A 399 -35.44 14.26 -6.72
C LYS A 399 -36.47 14.06 -7.84
N ASP A 400 -36.15 13.37 -8.92
CA ASP A 400 -37.07 13.19 -10.05
C ASP A 400 -38.26 12.28 -9.69
N ARG A 401 -38.07 11.30 -8.79
CA ARG A 401 -39.19 10.57 -8.15
C ARG A 401 -40.08 11.49 -7.33
N PHE A 402 -39.52 12.39 -6.52
CA PHE A 402 -40.33 13.38 -5.76
C PHE A 402 -41.06 14.36 -6.68
N ASP A 403 -40.42 14.88 -7.74
CA ASP A 403 -41.04 15.77 -8.74
C ASP A 403 -42.13 15.06 -9.57
N LEU A 404 -42.02 13.74 -9.78
CA LEU A 404 -43.07 12.90 -10.38
C LEU A 404 -44.25 12.71 -9.42
N ALA A 405 -43.99 12.38 -8.15
CA ALA A 405 -45.03 12.22 -7.13
C ALA A 405 -45.83 13.52 -6.92
N LEU A 406 -45.13 14.65 -6.83
CA LEU A 406 -45.73 15.97 -6.69
C LEU A 406 -46.59 16.36 -7.89
N ARG A 407 -46.19 15.94 -9.10
CA ARG A 407 -46.95 16.12 -10.34
C ARG A 407 -48.25 15.30 -10.31
N LYS A 408 -48.18 14.02 -9.94
CA LYS A 408 -49.33 13.11 -9.79
C LYS A 408 -50.33 13.61 -8.73
N LEU A 409 -49.83 14.03 -7.55
CA LEU A 409 -50.65 14.64 -6.49
C LEU A 409 -51.46 15.86 -6.99
N ARG A 410 -50.88 16.66 -7.90
CA ARG A 410 -51.55 17.83 -8.50
C ARG A 410 -52.46 17.46 -9.68
N GLU A 411 -52.13 16.43 -10.46
CA GLU A 411 -52.97 15.94 -11.57
C GLU A 411 -54.27 15.26 -11.07
N GLU A 412 -54.24 14.72 -9.85
CA GLU A 412 -55.37 14.09 -9.16
C GLU A 412 -56.14 15.04 -8.21
N ASP A 413 -55.88 16.35 -8.27
CA ASP A 413 -56.46 17.41 -7.40
C ASP A 413 -56.33 17.14 -5.87
N LEU A 414 -55.30 16.40 -5.45
CA LEU A 414 -55.10 15.96 -4.04
C LEU A 414 -54.42 17.02 -3.14
N ILE A 415 -53.73 18.00 -3.74
CA ILE A 415 -53.06 19.09 -3.03
C ILE A 415 -53.31 20.43 -3.71
N THR A 416 -53.30 21.52 -2.93
CA THR A 416 -53.44 22.86 -3.49
C THR A 416 -52.19 23.26 -4.30
N SER A 417 -52.32 24.20 -5.24
CA SER A 417 -51.16 24.76 -5.97
C SER A 417 -50.21 25.58 -5.09
N GLU A 418 -50.63 25.98 -3.89
CA GLU A 418 -49.81 26.69 -2.91
C GLU A 418 -48.94 25.68 -2.15
N THR A 419 -49.59 24.66 -1.55
CA THR A 419 -48.96 23.47 -0.95
C THR A 419 -47.98 22.80 -1.93
N ALA A 420 -48.34 22.67 -3.21
CA ALA A 420 -47.47 22.08 -4.21
C ALA A 420 -46.21 22.91 -4.50
N SER A 421 -46.28 24.25 -4.37
CA SER A 421 -45.10 25.10 -4.48
C SER A 421 -44.18 24.91 -3.27
N GLU A 422 -44.73 24.92 -2.06
CA GLU A 422 -43.97 24.73 -0.83
C GLU A 422 -43.23 23.38 -0.81
N ILE A 423 -43.88 22.28 -1.24
CA ILE A 423 -43.22 20.98 -1.37
C ILE A 423 -42.13 21.02 -2.45
N SER A 424 -42.35 21.70 -3.59
CA SER A 424 -41.35 21.85 -4.64
C SER A 424 -40.10 22.62 -4.16
N ASP A 425 -40.29 23.62 -3.31
CA ASP A 425 -39.19 24.38 -2.70
C ASP A 425 -38.41 23.50 -1.70
N LEU A 426 -39.11 22.75 -0.82
CA LEU A 426 -38.48 21.79 0.11
C LEU A 426 -37.66 20.69 -0.60
N ILE A 427 -38.20 20.11 -1.69
CA ILE A 427 -37.46 19.14 -2.52
C ILE A 427 -36.19 19.78 -3.10
N THR A 428 -36.32 21.01 -3.61
CA THR A 428 -35.21 21.71 -4.29
C THR A 428 -34.12 22.13 -3.31
N ASP A 429 -34.47 22.51 -2.09
CA ASP A 429 -33.50 22.91 -1.06
C ASP A 429 -32.79 21.70 -0.42
N GLU A 430 -33.48 20.58 -0.11
CA GLU A 430 -32.77 19.38 0.36
C GLU A 430 -31.86 18.78 -0.74
N TYR A 431 -32.29 18.83 -2.02
CA TYR A 431 -31.45 18.47 -3.16
C TYR A 431 -30.16 19.32 -3.25
N ARG A 432 -30.26 20.65 -3.04
CA ARG A 432 -29.10 21.54 -2.98
C ARG A 432 -28.17 21.16 -1.83
N VAL A 433 -28.71 20.97 -0.62
CA VAL A 433 -27.92 20.60 0.56
C VAL A 433 -27.18 19.28 0.34
N LYS A 434 -27.84 18.26 -0.24
CA LYS A 434 -27.17 16.99 -0.60
C LYS A 434 -26.01 17.19 -1.58
N LEU A 435 -26.19 18.00 -2.64
CA LEU A 435 -25.11 18.28 -3.59
C LEU A 435 -23.97 19.12 -3.01
N ASP A 436 -24.27 20.00 -2.06
CA ASP A 436 -23.25 20.78 -1.34
C ASP A 436 -22.46 19.88 -0.38
N LEU A 437 -23.13 19.04 0.42
CA LEU A 437 -22.51 18.03 1.28
C LEU A 437 -21.60 17.06 0.51
N ILE A 438 -22.01 16.60 -0.67
CA ILE A 438 -21.19 15.73 -1.53
C ILE A 438 -20.06 16.48 -2.24
N ARG A 439 -20.13 17.81 -2.36
CA ARG A 439 -18.98 18.64 -2.78
C ARG A 439 -17.97 18.83 -1.65
N ASP A 440 -18.44 19.00 -0.42
CA ASP A 440 -17.58 19.19 0.75
C ASP A 440 -16.88 17.87 1.13
N LEU A 441 -17.59 16.74 1.03
CA LEU A 441 -16.99 15.39 1.07
C LEU A 441 -15.92 15.23 -0.03
N ARG A 442 -16.16 15.77 -1.24
CA ARG A 442 -15.16 15.75 -2.32
C ARG A 442 -13.92 16.56 -1.97
N SER A 443 -14.07 17.75 -1.40
CA SER A 443 -12.91 18.56 -0.97
C SER A 443 -12.08 17.78 0.04
N THR A 444 -12.70 17.33 1.13
CA THR A 444 -12.03 16.57 2.20
C THR A 444 -11.25 15.38 1.65
N LYS A 445 -11.84 14.60 0.72
CA LYS A 445 -11.17 13.44 0.13
C LYS A 445 -10.07 13.78 -0.88
N LEU A 446 -10.14 14.92 -1.57
CA LEU A 446 -9.01 15.40 -2.37
C LEU A 446 -7.88 15.93 -1.48
N ASP A 447 -8.21 16.67 -0.42
CA ASP A 447 -7.26 17.15 0.58
C ASP A 447 -6.54 15.97 1.30
N GLU A 448 -7.22 14.82 1.46
CA GLU A 448 -6.61 13.55 1.93
C GLU A 448 -5.64 12.94 0.90
N ILE A 449 -6.01 12.90 -0.40
CA ILE A 449 -5.16 12.36 -1.48
C ILE A 449 -3.89 13.22 -1.67
N ASP A 450 -4.05 14.55 -1.67
CA ASP A 450 -2.94 15.50 -1.80
C ASP A 450 -1.97 15.41 -0.61
N ARG A 451 -2.49 15.25 0.62
CA ARG A 451 -1.66 15.06 1.81
C ARG A 451 -0.84 13.77 1.72
N GLU A 452 -1.43 12.66 1.27
CA GLU A 452 -0.69 11.39 1.14
C GLU A 452 0.45 11.51 0.11
N ALA A 453 0.20 12.19 -1.01
CA ALA A 453 1.21 12.46 -2.04
C ALA A 453 2.29 13.48 -1.61
N GLU A 454 2.02 14.30 -0.59
CA GLU A 454 3.01 15.18 0.04
C GLU A 454 3.79 14.46 1.14
N GLU A 455 3.17 13.62 1.99
CA GLU A 455 3.87 12.79 2.99
C GLU A 455 4.91 11.88 2.32
N ILE A 456 4.58 11.25 1.18
CA ILE A 456 5.53 10.47 0.36
C ILE A 456 6.68 11.35 -0.16
N ARG A 457 6.41 12.61 -0.51
CA ARG A 457 7.43 13.54 -1.03
C ARG A 457 8.36 14.05 0.07
N GLU A 458 7.83 14.33 1.26
CA GLU A 458 8.62 14.70 2.43
C GLU A 458 9.58 13.55 2.83
N GLU A 459 9.11 12.30 2.84
CA GLU A 459 9.97 11.11 3.07
C GLU A 459 11.12 11.01 2.04
N ILE A 460 10.83 11.22 0.76
CA ILE A 460 11.84 11.21 -0.31
C ILE A 460 12.87 12.34 -0.13
N ASP A 461 12.44 13.56 0.19
CA ASP A 461 13.35 14.70 0.37
C ASP A 461 14.20 14.58 1.66
N GLU A 462 13.66 14.01 2.74
CA GLU A 462 14.44 13.70 3.96
C GLU A 462 15.52 12.64 3.67
N TRP A 463 15.15 11.53 3.01
CA TRP A 463 16.09 10.49 2.56
C TRP A 463 17.18 11.05 1.63
N VAL A 464 16.80 11.94 0.72
CA VAL A 464 17.75 12.59 -0.20
C VAL A 464 18.81 13.41 0.55
N GLU A 465 18.43 14.21 1.55
CA GLU A 465 19.39 15.00 2.33
C GLU A 465 20.25 14.13 3.26
N GLU A 466 19.69 13.06 3.82
CA GLU A 466 20.44 12.07 4.60
C GLU A 466 21.55 11.41 3.76
N MET A 467 21.21 10.89 2.57
CA MET A 467 22.18 10.27 1.66
C MET A 467 23.20 11.28 1.11
N ARG A 468 22.84 12.57 0.98
CA ARG A 468 23.79 13.65 0.65
C ARG A 468 24.73 13.96 1.83
N GLY A 469 24.27 13.86 3.07
CA GLY A 469 25.08 14.03 4.28
C GLY A 469 26.14 12.93 4.43
N ARG A 470 25.73 11.66 4.31
CA ARG A 470 26.61 10.48 4.38
C ARG A 470 27.79 10.54 3.40
N LYS A 471 27.62 11.16 2.23
CA LYS A 471 28.69 11.35 1.21
C LYS A 471 29.62 12.54 1.44
N GLN A 472 29.38 13.35 2.47
CA GLN A 472 30.20 14.52 2.79
C GLN A 472 31.05 14.34 4.06
N LYS A 473 30.71 13.36 4.92
CA LYS A 473 31.70 12.65 5.75
C LYS A 473 32.69 11.90 4.85
#